data_AF-A0A7C1LZG9-F1
#
_entry.id   AF-A0A7C1LZG9-F1
#
_cell.length_a   1.000
_cell.length_b   1.000
_cell.length_c   1.000
_cell.angle_alpha   90.00
_cell.angle_beta   90.00
_cell.angle_gamma   90.00
#
_symmetry.space_group_name_H-M   'P 1'
#
loop_
_entity.id
_entity.type
_entity.pdbx_description
1 polymer ?
#
loop_
_entity_poly.entity_id
_entity_poly.type
_entity_poly.pdbx_seq_one_letter_code
_entity_poly.pdbx_strand_id
1 'polypeptide(L)'
;MSNQPIVIISSYPPRLCGIATFAEEAREFIQKTKPNREILVISHTDAERENIFPINDIKWWKPVAKKIIDLNPYAIHLEHEYGLYEYRDIRGIGDFCQFRKRILKKFVI
;
A
#
# COMPACT_ATOMS: atom_id res chain seq x y z
N MET A 1 -21.90 5.55 9.90
CA MET A 1 -20.69 4.71 10.08
C MET A 1 -19.65 5.19 9.07
N SER A 2 -18.36 5.28 9.42
CA SER A 2 -17.38 5.84 8.48
C SER A 2 -17.17 4.88 7.29
N ASN A 3 -17.51 5.36 6.09
CA ASN A 3 -17.30 4.71 4.80
C ASN A 3 -15.83 4.77 4.35
N GLN A 4 -14.90 4.96 5.29
CA GLN A 4 -13.48 5.09 4.97
C GLN A 4 -12.95 3.76 4.42
N PRO A 5 -12.15 3.80 3.34
CA PRO A 5 -11.68 2.60 2.67
C PRO A 5 -10.61 1.88 3.49
N ILE A 6 -10.38 0.60 3.17
CA ILE A 6 -9.15 -0.10 3.54
C ILE A 6 -8.19 0.04 2.37
N VAL A 7 -6.94 0.39 2.65
CA VAL A 7 -5.92 0.55 1.61
C VAL A 7 -4.87 -0.55 1.76
N ILE A 8 -4.67 -1.34 0.72
CA ILE A 8 -3.60 -2.33 0.61
C ILE A 8 -2.44 -1.69 -0.16
N ILE A 9 -1.23 -1.80 0.36
CA ILE A 9 0.00 -1.39 -0.32
C ILE A 9 0.88 -2.62 -0.44
N SER A 10 0.93 -3.19 -1.64
CA SER A 10 1.66 -4.42 -1.91
C SER A 10 2.00 -4.52 -3.40
N SER A 11 2.83 -5.50 -3.75
CA SER A 11 2.87 -6.03 -5.10
C SER A 11 1.51 -6.69 -5.38
N TYR A 12 1.02 -6.63 -6.61
CA TYR A 12 -0.32 -7.11 -6.95
C TYR A 12 -0.36 -7.76 -8.33
N PRO A 13 -1.28 -8.72 -8.60
CA PRO A 13 -1.41 -9.34 -9.92
C PRO A 13 -1.58 -8.28 -11.03
N PRO A 14 -0.98 -8.49 -12.21
CA PRO A 14 -0.45 -9.73 -12.78
C PRO A 14 1.00 -10.07 -12.41
N ARG A 15 1.65 -9.33 -11.49
CA ARG A 15 3.01 -9.67 -11.05
C ARG A 15 3.03 -11.07 -10.44
N LEU A 16 3.78 -11.98 -11.07
CA LEU A 16 3.89 -13.37 -10.62
C LEU A 16 4.90 -13.48 -9.47
N CYS A 17 4.48 -13.07 -8.27
CA CYS A 17 5.26 -13.21 -7.04
C CYS A 17 4.35 -13.64 -5.89
N GLY A 18 4.92 -14.31 -4.87
CA GLY A 18 4.13 -14.81 -3.73
C GLY A 18 3.40 -13.71 -2.96
N ILE A 19 3.97 -12.51 -2.92
CA ILE A 19 3.38 -11.32 -2.29
C ILE A 19 2.13 -10.87 -3.05
N ALA A 20 2.17 -10.85 -4.38
CA ALA A 20 1.00 -10.49 -5.19
C ALA A 20 -0.16 -11.48 -4.99
N THR A 21 0.13 -12.77 -4.95
CA THR A 21 -0.89 -13.80 -4.66
C THR A 21 -1.47 -13.61 -3.25
N PHE A 22 -0.62 -13.42 -2.25
CA PHE A 22 -1.06 -13.20 -0.87
C PHE A 22 -1.91 -11.92 -0.73
N ALA A 23 -1.51 -10.82 -1.37
CA ALA A 23 -2.25 -9.57 -1.36
C ALA A 23 -3.64 -9.69 -2.01
N GLU A 24 -3.76 -10.47 -3.08
CA GLU A 24 -5.05 -10.77 -3.72
C GLU A 24 -5.97 -11.59 -2.81
N GLU A 25 -5.46 -12.66 -2.20
CA GLU A 25 -6.19 -13.48 -1.25
C GLU A 25 -6.63 -12.68 -0.01
N ALA A 26 -5.75 -11.84 0.53
CA ALA A 26 -6.05 -10.95 1.65
C ALA A 26 -7.16 -9.96 1.28
N ARG A 27 -7.10 -9.36 0.08
CA ARG A 27 -8.15 -8.47 -0.43
C ARG A 27 -9.50 -9.17 -0.48
N GLU A 28 -9.55 -10.39 -1.01
CA GLU A 28 -10.78 -11.18 -1.08
C GLU A 28 -11.34 -11.49 0.32
N PHE A 29 -10.48 -11.88 1.26
CA PHE A 29 -10.88 -12.18 2.62
C PHE A 29 -11.47 -10.95 3.33
N ILE A 30 -10.81 -9.79 3.18
CA ILE A 30 -11.30 -8.52 3.74
C ILE A 30 -12.64 -8.14 3.09
N GLN A 31 -12.78 -8.31 1.78
CA GLN A 31 -14.03 -7.98 1.08
C GLN A 31 -15.20 -8.83 1.57
N LYS A 32 -14.97 -10.14 1.77
CA LYS A 32 -15.97 -11.07 2.32
C LYS A 32 -16.39 -10.71 3.74
N THR A 33 -15.45 -10.27 4.58
CA THR A 33 -15.72 -9.92 5.99
C THR A 33 -16.25 -8.49 6.17
N LYS A 34 -16.01 -7.60 5.21
CA LYS A 34 -16.41 -6.18 5.21
C LYS A 34 -17.06 -5.78 3.87
N PRO A 35 -18.22 -6.36 3.49
CA PRO A 35 -18.82 -6.18 2.16
C PRO A 35 -19.16 -4.71 1.84
N ASN A 36 -19.47 -3.91 2.86
CA ASN A 36 -19.88 -2.51 2.70
C ASN A 36 -18.70 -1.53 2.77
N ARG A 37 -17.45 -2.02 2.76
CA ARG A 37 -16.26 -1.18 2.81
C ARG A 37 -15.46 -1.34 1.54
N GLU A 38 -15.16 -0.21 0.91
CA GLU A 38 -14.30 -0.15 -0.26
C GLU A 38 -12.87 -0.57 0.09
N ILE A 39 -12.25 -1.35 -0.79
CA ILE A 39 -10.86 -1.79 -0.66
C ILE A 39 -10.10 -1.28 -1.88
N LEU A 40 -9.10 -0.45 -1.60
CA LEU A 40 -8.24 0.16 -2.61
C LEU A 40 -6.86 -0.48 -2.53
N VAL A 41 -6.22 -0.69 -3.67
CA VAL A 41 -4.86 -1.23 -3.74
C VAL A 41 -3.95 -0.13 -4.30
N ILE A 42 -2.76 0.01 -3.74
CA ILE A 42 -1.69 0.83 -4.28
C ILE A 42 -0.53 -0.13 -4.60
N SER A 43 -0.15 -0.25 -5.86
CA SER A 43 0.83 -1.23 -6.36
C SER A 43 1.67 -0.63 -7.48
N HIS A 44 2.70 -1.33 -7.94
CA HIS A 44 3.47 -0.97 -9.13
C HIS A 44 2.60 -0.85 -10.39
N THR A 45 3.11 -0.13 -11.41
CA THR A 45 2.40 0.17 -12.67
C THR A 45 2.01 -1.06 -13.49
N ASP A 46 2.61 -2.21 -13.24
CA ASP A 46 2.28 -3.48 -13.89
C ASP A 46 0.90 -4.02 -13.49
N ALA A 47 0.30 -3.53 -12.40
CA ALA A 47 -0.99 -3.95 -11.86
C ALA A 47 -2.19 -3.07 -12.29
N GLU A 48 -2.15 -2.41 -13.44
CA GLU A 48 -3.19 -1.46 -13.85
C GLU A 48 -4.60 -2.12 -13.96
N ARG A 49 -5.47 -1.82 -12.99
CA ARG A 49 -6.88 -2.26 -12.92
C ARG A 49 -7.72 -1.22 -12.15
N GLU A 50 -9.04 -1.37 -12.20
CA GLU A 50 -9.97 -0.61 -11.36
C GLU A 50 -9.62 -0.77 -9.87
N ASN A 51 -9.60 0.33 -9.12
CA ASN A 51 -9.20 0.41 -7.71
C ASN A 51 -7.71 0.11 -7.40
N ILE A 52 -6.85 0.09 -8.42
CA ILE A 52 -5.39 -0.05 -8.24
C ILE A 52 -4.69 1.26 -8.63
N PHE A 53 -3.97 1.85 -7.68
CA PHE A 53 -3.20 3.07 -7.89
C PHE A 53 -1.73 2.73 -8.18
N PRO A 54 -1.19 3.13 -9.34
CA PRO A 54 0.17 2.80 -9.74
C PRO A 54 1.25 3.58 -8.96
N ILE A 55 2.39 2.93 -8.73
CA ILE A 55 3.58 3.45 -8.04
C ILE A 55 4.78 3.51 -9.00
N ASN A 56 5.52 4.63 -8.99
CA ASN A 56 6.83 4.78 -9.65
C ASN A 56 8.00 4.72 -8.64
N ASP A 57 9.05 3.98 -9.00
CA ASP A 57 10.03 3.33 -8.10
C ASP A 57 10.92 4.28 -7.25
N ILE A 58 11.51 5.32 -7.83
CA ILE A 58 12.65 6.03 -7.17
C ILE A 58 12.23 6.91 -5.98
N LYS A 59 10.97 7.35 -5.92
CA LYS A 59 10.44 8.20 -4.82
C LYS A 59 9.03 7.78 -4.43
N TRP A 60 8.73 6.49 -4.53
CA TRP A 60 7.38 5.95 -4.40
C TRP A 60 6.66 6.38 -3.11
N TRP A 61 7.38 6.50 -2.00
CA TRP A 61 6.75 6.72 -0.69
C TRP A 61 6.09 8.08 -0.55
N LYS A 62 6.59 9.12 -1.23
CA LYS A 62 6.01 10.48 -1.17
C LYS A 62 4.61 10.55 -1.78
N PRO A 63 4.39 10.14 -3.05
CA PRO A 63 3.06 10.12 -3.64
C PRO A 63 2.14 9.14 -2.91
N VAL A 64 2.64 7.99 -2.45
CA VAL A 64 1.82 7.03 -1.69
C VAL A 64 1.38 7.61 -0.34
N ALA A 65 2.27 8.26 0.40
CA ALA A 65 1.91 8.92 1.66
C ALA A 65 0.90 10.06 1.44
N LYS A 66 1.08 10.87 0.39
CA LYS A 66 0.11 11.91 0.02
C LYS A 66 -1.25 11.30 -0.30
N LYS A 67 -1.27 10.25 -1.13
CA LYS A 67 -2.50 9.53 -1.49
C LYS A 67 -3.21 8.94 -0.28
N ILE A 68 -2.47 8.36 0.68
CA ILE A 68 -3.06 7.87 1.93
C ILE A 68 -3.70 8.99 2.74
N ILE A 69 -3.02 10.14 2.85
CA ILE A 69 -3.58 11.29 3.58
C ILE A 69 -4.87 11.77 2.90
N ASP A 70 -4.87 11.86 1.57
CA ASP A 70 -6.03 12.27 0.78
C ASP A 70 -7.20 11.26 0.89
N LEU A 71 -6.89 9.95 0.90
CA LEU A 71 -7.89 8.87 1.03
C LEU A 71 -8.44 8.73 2.45
N ASN A 72 -7.71 9.20 3.46
CA ASN A 72 -8.03 9.07 4.89
C ASN A 72 -8.61 7.69 5.27
N PRO A 73 -7.86 6.60 5.04
CA PRO A 73 -8.37 5.24 5.16
C PRO A 73 -8.70 4.87 6.60
N TYR A 74 -9.56 3.86 6.76
CA TYR A 74 -9.87 3.24 8.03
C TYR A 74 -8.66 2.47 8.56
N ALA A 75 -8.03 1.65 7.71
CA ALA A 75 -6.86 0.84 8.00
C ALA A 75 -5.98 0.72 6.76
N ILE A 76 -4.70 0.46 6.99
CA ILE A 76 -3.70 0.25 5.94
C ILE A 76 -3.07 -1.11 6.16
N HIS A 77 -3.12 -1.96 5.13
CA HIS A 77 -2.44 -3.24 5.04
C HIS A 77 -1.19 -3.03 4.18
N LEU A 78 0.00 -3.11 4.79
CA LEU A 78 1.27 -2.81 4.12
C LEU A 78 2.11 -4.08 4.07
N GLU A 79 2.49 -4.51 2.88
CA GLU A 79 3.33 -5.68 2.71
C GLU A 79 4.80 -5.35 2.50
N HIS A 80 5.61 -6.32 2.91
CA HIS A 80 7.05 -6.29 3.21
C HIS A 80 7.92 -5.40 2.31
N GLU A 81 7.67 -5.35 1.00
CA GLU A 81 8.54 -4.64 0.04
C GLU A 81 8.50 -3.11 0.18
N TYR A 82 7.40 -2.54 0.71
CA TYR A 82 7.21 -1.09 0.79
C TYR A 82 7.44 -0.53 2.21
N GLY A 83 7.75 -1.37 3.19
CA GLY A 83 7.87 -0.95 4.60
C GLY A 83 9.27 -1.01 5.19
N LEU A 84 10.20 -1.72 4.54
CA LEU A 84 11.41 -2.23 5.20
C LEU A 84 12.72 -1.61 4.73
N TYR A 85 12.80 -1.07 3.51
CA TYR A 85 14.06 -0.58 2.97
C TYR A 85 14.16 0.94 3.05
N GLU A 86 15.21 1.42 3.73
CA GLU A 86 15.65 2.80 3.68
C GLU A 86 16.26 3.05 2.30
N TYR A 87 15.70 4.01 1.55
CA TYR A 87 16.35 4.48 0.34
C TYR A 87 17.52 5.38 0.74
N ARG A 88 18.75 5.01 0.33
CA ARG A 88 19.94 5.86 0.44
C ARG A 88 20.30 6.42 -0.92
N ASP A 89 20.46 7.74 -1.00
CA ASP A 89 20.93 8.39 -2.22
C ASP A 89 22.43 8.14 -2.47
N ILE A 90 22.95 8.64 -3.60
CA ILE A 90 24.38 8.53 -3.97
C ILE A 90 25.33 9.17 -2.95
N ARG A 91 24.81 9.99 -2.03
CA ARG A 91 25.56 10.68 -0.97
C ARG A 91 25.50 9.91 0.36
N GLY A 92 24.86 8.74 0.38
CA GLY A 92 24.67 7.90 1.56
C GLY A 92 23.59 8.41 2.52
N ILE A 93 22.80 9.41 2.12
CA ILE A 93 21.73 9.98 2.96
C ILE A 93 20.47 9.13 2.78
N GLY A 94 20.04 8.53 3.88
CA GLY A 94 18.83 7.72 3.94
C GLY A 94 17.54 8.53 4.05
N ASP A 95 16.42 7.96 3.62
CA ASP A 95 15.08 8.50 3.86
C ASP A 95 14.54 8.18 5.26
N PHE A 96 15.33 7.51 6.12
CA PHE A 96 15.04 7.17 7.52
C PHE A 96 13.69 6.46 7.74
N CYS A 97 13.23 5.68 6.77
CA CYS A 97 11.92 5.03 6.78
C CYS A 97 10.77 6.03 7.08
N GLN A 98 10.87 7.26 6.53
CA GLN A 98 9.90 8.34 6.78
C GLN A 98 8.46 7.95 6.47
N PHE A 99 8.25 7.02 5.54
CA PHE A 99 6.94 6.44 5.25
C PHE A 99 6.30 5.81 6.49
N ARG A 100 7.03 4.90 7.14
CA ARG A 100 6.59 4.25 8.37
C ARG A 100 6.25 5.28 9.45
N LYS A 101 7.13 6.26 9.70
CA LYS A 101 6.91 7.30 10.72
C LYS A 101 5.64 8.13 10.50
N ARG A 102 5.27 8.39 9.23
CA ARG A 102 4.07 9.17 8.89
C ARG A 102 2.76 8.38 9.01
N ILE A 103 2.82 7.05 8.92
CA ILE A 103 1.63 6.20 8.68
C ILE A 103 1.31 5.26 9.86
N LEU A 104 2.22 5.12 10.83
CA LEU A 104 2.17 4.20 12.00
C LEU A 104 0.95 4.26 12.94
N LYS A 105 -0.11 5.03 12.64
CA LYS A 105 -1.29 5.12 13.52
C LYS A 105 -2.44 4.15 13.16
N LYS A 106 -2.40 3.43 12.04
CA LYS A 106 -3.54 2.63 11.53
C LYS A 106 -3.14 1.33 10.81
N PHE A 107 -2.29 0.51 11.43
CA PHE A 107 -1.88 -0.79 10.87
C PHE A 107 -2.82 -1.91 11.33
N VAL A 108 -3.24 -2.75 10.40
CA VAL A 108 -3.77 -4.09 10.67
C VAL A 108 -2.77 -5.04 10.01
N ILE A 109 -2.22 -5.97 10.81
CA ILE A 109 -1.30 -7.03 10.37
C ILE A 109 -2.14 -8.13 9.74
#